data_AF-A0A2D9SC95-F1
#
_entry.id   AF-A0A2D9SC95-F1
#
_cell.length_a   1.000
_cell.length_b   1.000
_cell.length_c   1.000
_cell.angle_alpha   90.00
_cell.angle_beta   90.00
_cell.angle_gamma   90.00
#
_symmetry.space_group_name_H-M   'P 1'
#
loop_
_entity.id
_entity.type
_entity.pdbx_description
1 polymer ?
#
loop_
_entity_poly.entity_id
_entity_poly.type
_entity_poly.pdbx_seq_one_letter_code
_entity_poly.pdbx_strand_id
1 'polypeptide(L)'
;MRYGLKRGDNMTGKKNHTALIPSEDIVKEAGKRESAKAARKGEPLLHMTEDMRRLSTPWSISMVRAQQIESFDLPAGVILDAAVGSGAQLIALANELKRPALGIELDGNIAVLCAANMHSASNGEEMQKTLDRVIIGDSSDAEGAITTYWNSLMKSGIRAHPPIAMLHLDPARPRDAQNHHVDEMKPALMDVLKSWNEYLQTGPRGPAVLLDLSPRLGEEQQGMIEAIVETIFPGVPRTWEWLSQGGGRVDRLSLWIGSISSKDERRCIRMGTKNIIAKIEGKRKNSKTEILSRPPPFGAYVSIIDSALIQSGLQEKWISKAVKENTGYSWLRIEGRRPLLIHTDPLIDNDEINGFVVSTGEIIQHRLTPPELGNIDQIASAASKNKIGKITFRCSLDPEIQPTLQRRLDKALRNTEGARAFMIDVDLERGSGSHKLYIICKEI
;
A
#
# COMPACT_ATOMS: atom_id res chain seq x y z
N MET A 1 -39.84 12.70 35.85
CA MET A 1 -39.99 11.27 36.17
C MET A 1 -38.81 10.52 35.59
N ARG A 2 -38.01 9.90 36.46
CA ARG A 2 -36.84 9.09 36.11
C ARG A 2 -37.33 7.76 35.53
N TYR A 3 -36.73 7.31 34.44
CA TYR A 3 -36.63 5.88 34.15
C TYR A 3 -35.17 5.55 33.86
N GLY A 4 -34.62 4.73 34.76
CA GLY A 4 -33.20 4.44 34.88
C GLY A 4 -32.73 3.39 33.89
N LEU A 5 -31.52 3.62 33.39
CA LEU A 5 -30.63 2.61 32.86
C LEU A 5 -30.39 1.51 33.90
N LYS A 6 -30.73 0.26 33.57
CA LYS A 6 -30.11 -0.92 34.19
C LYS A 6 -28.98 -1.39 33.30
N ARG A 7 -27.75 -1.24 33.80
CA ARG A 7 -26.59 -2.05 33.41
C ARG A 7 -26.72 -3.42 34.07
N GLY A 8 -26.22 -4.43 33.36
CA GLY A 8 -25.82 -5.71 33.92
C GLY A 8 -26.60 -6.88 33.36
N ASP A 9 -26.11 -7.46 32.28
CA ASP A 9 -25.96 -8.92 32.23
C ASP A 9 -24.67 -9.28 31.48
N ASN A 10 -23.84 -10.07 32.15
CA ASN A 10 -22.56 -10.56 31.68
C ASN A 10 -22.76 -11.69 30.66
N MET A 11 -22.14 -11.48 29.50
CA MET A 11 -21.40 -12.43 28.66
C MET A 11 -21.49 -13.94 28.98
N THR A 12 -22.27 -14.67 28.18
CA THR A 12 -21.84 -15.81 27.35
C THR A 12 -22.80 -15.93 26.15
N GLY A 13 -22.73 -14.97 25.22
CA GLY A 13 -23.45 -15.10 23.95
C GLY A 13 -22.70 -16.09 23.05
N LYS A 14 -23.31 -17.22 22.69
CA LYS A 14 -22.78 -18.07 21.61
C LYS A 14 -22.60 -17.20 20.37
N LYS A 15 -21.37 -17.01 19.91
CA LYS A 15 -21.09 -16.34 18.65
C LYS A 15 -21.63 -17.23 17.53
N ASN A 16 -22.76 -16.84 16.96
CA ASN A 16 -23.41 -17.63 15.92
C ASN A 16 -22.69 -17.43 14.59
N HIS A 17 -22.22 -18.53 14.00
CA HIS A 17 -21.59 -18.57 12.69
C HIS A 17 -22.54 -19.20 11.67
N THR A 18 -22.57 -18.68 10.44
CA THR A 18 -23.39 -19.23 9.35
C THR A 18 -22.57 -19.33 8.07
N ALA A 19 -22.57 -20.49 7.42
CA ALA A 19 -21.89 -20.69 6.14
C ALA A 19 -22.80 -20.33 4.95
N LEU A 20 -22.24 -19.57 4.01
CA LEU A 20 -22.78 -19.32 2.68
C LEU A 20 -21.97 -20.14 1.66
N ILE A 21 -22.69 -20.77 0.72
CA ILE A 21 -22.09 -21.50 -0.40
C ILE A 21 -22.21 -20.63 -1.66
N PRO A 22 -21.08 -20.15 -2.23
CA PRO A 22 -21.09 -19.42 -3.50
C PRO A 22 -21.89 -20.18 -4.58
N SER A 23 -22.96 -19.57 -5.08
CA SER A 23 -23.92 -20.21 -5.98
C SER A 23 -24.71 -19.19 -6.79
N GLU A 24 -25.38 -19.64 -7.87
CA GLU A 24 -26.21 -18.80 -8.72
C GLU A 24 -27.36 -18.12 -7.94
N ASP A 25 -27.95 -18.80 -6.97
CA ASP A 25 -29.03 -18.24 -6.17
C ASP A 25 -28.54 -17.12 -5.25
N ILE A 26 -27.32 -17.24 -4.72
CA ILE A 26 -26.66 -16.14 -4.00
C ILE A 26 -26.38 -14.96 -4.94
N VAL A 27 -25.99 -15.20 -6.19
CA VAL A 27 -25.79 -14.13 -7.18
C VAL A 27 -27.10 -13.39 -7.47
N LYS A 28 -28.21 -14.11 -7.66
CA LYS A 28 -29.54 -13.51 -7.83
C LYS A 28 -29.92 -12.66 -6.63
N GLU A 29 -29.66 -13.15 -5.42
CA GLU A 29 -29.94 -12.43 -4.19
C GLU A 29 -29.06 -11.18 -4.04
N ALA A 30 -27.76 -11.29 -4.29
CA ALA A 30 -26.84 -10.15 -4.29
C ALA A 30 -27.24 -9.09 -5.32
N GLY A 31 -27.68 -9.50 -6.52
CA GLY A 31 -28.13 -8.59 -7.57
C GLY A 31 -29.35 -7.74 -7.20
N LYS A 32 -30.22 -8.23 -6.29
CA LYS A 32 -31.32 -7.42 -5.73
C LYS A 32 -30.84 -6.34 -4.77
N ARG A 33 -29.68 -6.55 -4.14
CA ARG A 33 -29.10 -5.63 -3.15
C ARG A 33 -28.19 -4.61 -3.80
N GLU A 34 -27.26 -5.09 -4.63
CA GLU A 34 -26.27 -4.28 -5.33
C GLU A 34 -25.96 -4.86 -6.71
N SER A 35 -25.93 -4.01 -7.72
CA SER A 35 -25.55 -4.42 -9.08
C SER A 35 -24.04 -4.63 -9.21
N ALA A 36 -23.65 -5.68 -9.94
CA ALA A 36 -22.25 -5.94 -10.24
C ALA A 36 -21.72 -4.90 -11.25
N LYS A 37 -20.56 -4.30 -10.95
CA LYS A 37 -19.90 -3.34 -11.85
C LYS A 37 -18.39 -3.51 -11.77
N ALA A 38 -17.72 -3.42 -12.91
CA ALA A 38 -16.26 -3.36 -12.97
C ALA A 38 -15.78 -1.95 -12.62
N ALA A 39 -14.69 -1.84 -11.87
CA ALA A 39 -14.08 -0.53 -11.60
C ALA A 39 -13.32 0.02 -12.82
N ARG A 40 -12.74 -0.87 -13.66
CA ARG A 40 -12.09 -0.51 -14.93
C ARG A 40 -12.37 -1.54 -16.02
N LYS A 41 -12.13 -1.15 -17.29
CA LYS A 41 -12.24 -2.06 -18.43
C LYS A 41 -11.27 -3.24 -18.28
N GLY A 42 -11.81 -4.46 -18.33
CA GLY A 42 -11.05 -5.71 -18.21
C GLY A 42 -10.90 -6.24 -16.77
N GLU A 43 -11.45 -5.54 -15.77
CA GLU A 43 -11.56 -6.05 -14.40
C GLU A 43 -12.87 -6.82 -14.19
N PRO A 44 -12.94 -7.74 -13.21
CA PRO A 44 -14.15 -8.51 -12.94
C PRO A 44 -15.33 -7.62 -12.55
N LEU A 45 -16.55 -8.06 -12.90
CA LEU A 45 -17.78 -7.47 -12.40
C LEU A 45 -17.99 -7.92 -10.96
N LEU A 46 -17.98 -6.98 -10.02
CA LEU A 46 -18.15 -7.27 -8.60
C LEU A 46 -19.34 -6.50 -8.02
N HIS A 47 -20.15 -7.21 -7.24
CA HIS A 47 -21.20 -6.67 -6.37
C HIS A 47 -20.53 -5.96 -5.19
N MET A 48 -20.62 -4.64 -5.18
CA MET A 48 -20.02 -3.79 -4.14
C MET A 48 -20.87 -2.56 -3.92
N THR A 49 -21.15 -2.25 -2.65
CA THR A 49 -21.67 -0.95 -2.22
C THR A 49 -20.64 0.15 -2.53
N GLU A 50 -21.07 1.42 -2.47
CA GLU A 50 -20.16 2.55 -2.66
C GLU A 50 -19.01 2.57 -1.65
N ASP A 51 -19.30 2.29 -0.38
CA ASP A 51 -18.28 2.21 0.67
C ASP A 51 -17.28 1.08 0.41
N MET A 52 -17.75 -0.10 0.00
CA MET A 52 -16.86 -1.21 -0.38
C MET A 52 -15.93 -0.81 -1.52
N ARG A 53 -16.44 -0.12 -2.56
CA ARG A 53 -15.61 0.32 -3.70
C ARG A 53 -14.52 1.30 -3.28
N ARG A 54 -14.82 2.20 -2.33
CA ARG A 54 -13.86 3.18 -1.83
C ARG A 54 -12.74 2.54 -1.00
N LEU A 55 -13.07 1.48 -0.25
CA LEU A 55 -12.13 0.81 0.67
C LEU A 55 -11.40 -0.38 0.06
N SER A 56 -11.99 -1.03 -0.95
CA SER A 56 -11.45 -2.26 -1.54
C SER A 56 -10.09 -2.04 -2.21
N THR A 57 -9.25 -3.05 -2.11
CA THR A 57 -8.01 -3.13 -2.87
C THR A 57 -8.30 -3.16 -4.37
N PRO A 58 -7.70 -2.24 -5.18
CA PRO A 58 -7.84 -2.29 -6.62
C PRO A 58 -7.41 -3.64 -7.18
N TRP A 59 -8.16 -4.17 -8.14
CA TRP A 59 -7.96 -5.51 -8.69
C TRP A 59 -6.53 -5.77 -9.16
N SER A 60 -5.90 -4.80 -9.83
CA SER A 60 -4.51 -4.94 -10.30
C SER A 60 -3.49 -5.10 -9.17
N ILE A 61 -3.72 -4.48 -8.01
CA ILE A 61 -2.88 -4.69 -6.83
C ILE A 61 -3.13 -6.09 -6.26
N SER A 62 -4.39 -6.50 -6.16
CA SER A 62 -4.75 -7.83 -5.64
C SER A 62 -4.10 -8.96 -6.45
N MET A 63 -4.14 -8.85 -7.79
CA MET A 63 -3.54 -9.83 -8.69
C MET A 63 -2.01 -9.85 -8.61
N VAL A 64 -1.35 -8.69 -8.67
CA VAL A 64 0.12 -8.63 -8.55
C VAL A 64 0.59 -9.19 -7.21
N ARG A 65 -0.18 -8.96 -6.14
CA ARG A 65 0.12 -9.55 -4.84
C ARG A 65 -0.01 -11.07 -4.84
N ALA A 66 -1.09 -11.60 -5.43
CA ALA A 66 -1.27 -13.04 -5.55
C ALA A 66 -0.15 -13.70 -6.38
N GLN A 67 0.28 -13.06 -7.47
CA GLN A 67 1.40 -13.51 -8.31
C GLN A 67 2.73 -13.51 -7.56
N GLN A 68 2.96 -12.51 -6.71
CA GLN A 68 4.14 -12.52 -5.84
C GLN A 68 4.10 -13.71 -4.87
N ILE A 69 2.93 -14.04 -4.31
CA ILE A 69 2.77 -15.16 -3.37
C ILE A 69 2.93 -16.52 -4.06
N GLU A 70 2.52 -16.65 -5.32
CA GLU A 70 2.63 -17.88 -6.11
C GLU A 70 4.09 -18.38 -6.20
N SER A 71 5.06 -17.45 -6.19
CA SER A 71 6.48 -17.78 -6.17
C SER A 71 7.02 -18.37 -4.85
N PHE A 72 6.17 -18.52 -3.83
CA PHE A 72 6.54 -19.08 -2.53
C PHE A 72 5.95 -20.47 -2.30
N ASP A 73 6.65 -21.29 -1.53
CA ASP A 73 6.22 -22.62 -1.14
C ASP A 73 5.14 -22.58 -0.04
N LEU A 74 3.88 -22.49 -0.45
CA LEU A 74 2.74 -22.57 0.46
C LEU A 74 2.41 -24.01 0.85
N PRO A 75 2.14 -24.30 2.14
CA PRO A 75 1.64 -25.61 2.55
C PRO A 75 0.28 -25.91 1.93
N ALA A 76 -0.14 -27.17 1.86
CA ALA A 76 -1.45 -27.56 1.31
C ALA A 76 -2.61 -27.02 2.17
N GLY A 77 -3.76 -26.72 1.54
CA GLY A 77 -4.95 -26.26 2.24
C GLY A 77 -5.62 -25.02 1.62
N VAL A 78 -6.54 -24.44 2.39
CA VAL A 78 -7.45 -23.35 2.02
C VAL A 78 -6.79 -21.98 2.26
N ILE A 79 -7.07 -21.00 1.39
CA ILE A 79 -6.74 -19.60 1.62
C ILE A 79 -7.85 -18.97 2.46
N LEU A 80 -7.51 -18.49 3.65
CA LEU A 80 -8.43 -17.79 4.54
C LEU A 80 -8.26 -16.28 4.38
N ASP A 81 -9.36 -15.55 4.25
CA ASP A 81 -9.42 -14.12 4.51
C ASP A 81 -10.32 -13.86 5.73
N ALA A 82 -9.70 -13.44 6.82
CA ALA A 82 -10.35 -13.25 8.12
C ALA A 82 -11.08 -11.89 8.25
N ALA A 83 -11.04 -11.04 7.22
CA ALA A 83 -11.81 -9.81 7.12
C ALA A 83 -12.14 -9.54 5.64
N VAL A 84 -12.91 -10.45 5.04
CA VAL A 84 -12.95 -10.62 3.58
C VAL A 84 -13.57 -9.44 2.81
N GLY A 85 -14.47 -8.68 3.44
CA GLY A 85 -15.12 -7.54 2.81
C GLY A 85 -15.74 -7.90 1.45
N SER A 86 -15.24 -7.29 0.37
CA SER A 86 -15.75 -7.56 -0.98
C SER A 86 -15.29 -8.87 -1.60
N GLY A 87 -14.31 -9.54 -1.01
CA GLY A 87 -13.68 -10.75 -1.55
C GLY A 87 -12.65 -10.49 -2.65
N ALA A 88 -12.40 -9.25 -3.07
CA ALA A 88 -11.51 -8.97 -4.20
C ALA A 88 -10.08 -9.54 -4.03
N GLN A 89 -9.49 -9.40 -2.84
CA GLN A 89 -8.17 -9.96 -2.55
C GLN A 89 -8.20 -11.49 -2.42
N LEU A 90 -9.21 -12.05 -1.72
CA LEU A 90 -9.39 -13.49 -1.59
C LEU A 90 -9.56 -14.18 -2.95
N ILE A 91 -10.38 -13.62 -3.83
CA ILE A 91 -10.61 -14.16 -5.19
C ILE A 91 -9.31 -14.13 -6.01
N ALA A 92 -8.55 -13.04 -5.93
CA ALA A 92 -7.26 -12.95 -6.62
C ALA A 92 -6.28 -14.02 -6.12
N LEU A 93 -6.20 -14.21 -4.80
CA LEU A 93 -5.37 -15.26 -4.19
C LEU A 93 -5.82 -16.66 -4.62
N ALA A 94 -7.12 -16.96 -4.53
CA ALA A 94 -7.67 -18.26 -4.89
C ALA A 94 -7.41 -18.62 -6.35
N ASN A 95 -7.62 -17.65 -7.25
CA ASN A 95 -7.44 -17.82 -8.70
C ASN A 95 -5.97 -18.05 -9.08
N GLU A 96 -5.05 -17.24 -8.53
CA GLU A 96 -3.63 -17.34 -8.87
C GLU A 96 -2.98 -18.56 -8.23
N LEU A 97 -3.27 -18.80 -6.95
CA LEU A 97 -2.68 -19.91 -6.18
C LEU A 97 -3.37 -21.25 -6.43
N LYS A 98 -4.48 -21.25 -7.19
CA LYS A 98 -5.31 -22.42 -7.52
C LYS A 98 -5.70 -23.21 -6.28
N ARG A 99 -6.26 -22.51 -5.29
CA ARG A 99 -6.61 -23.07 -3.98
C ARG A 99 -8.02 -22.68 -3.58
N PRO A 100 -8.73 -23.53 -2.81
CA PRO A 100 -10.01 -23.17 -2.23
C PRO A 100 -9.91 -21.94 -1.34
N ALA A 101 -11.03 -21.24 -1.19
CA ALA A 101 -11.13 -19.97 -0.50
C ALA A 101 -12.16 -20.01 0.64
N LEU A 102 -11.78 -19.48 1.78
CA LEU A 102 -12.63 -19.27 2.95
C LEU A 102 -12.62 -17.79 3.32
N GLY A 103 -13.75 -17.11 3.15
CA GLY A 103 -13.93 -15.73 3.61
C GLY A 103 -14.68 -15.69 4.93
N ILE A 104 -14.32 -14.76 5.83
CA ILE A 104 -15.09 -14.47 7.04
C ILE A 104 -15.47 -12.99 7.04
N GLU A 105 -16.77 -12.72 7.18
CA GLU A 105 -17.33 -11.37 7.23
C GLU A 105 -18.33 -11.27 8.38
N LEU A 106 -18.26 -10.19 9.14
CA LEU A 106 -19.16 -9.96 10.26
C LEU A 106 -20.54 -9.49 9.78
N ASP A 107 -20.58 -8.66 8.75
CA ASP A 107 -21.82 -8.14 8.17
C ASP A 107 -22.42 -9.14 7.18
N GLY A 108 -23.57 -9.73 7.55
CA GLY A 108 -24.26 -10.70 6.71
C GLY A 108 -24.69 -10.19 5.33
N ASN A 109 -24.87 -8.88 5.15
CA ASN A 109 -25.13 -8.31 3.84
C ASN A 109 -23.88 -8.32 2.97
N ILE A 110 -22.76 -7.83 3.50
CA ILE A 110 -21.46 -7.84 2.80
C ILE A 110 -21.04 -9.29 2.49
N ALA A 111 -21.26 -10.22 3.41
CA ALA A 111 -20.96 -11.64 3.22
C ALA A 111 -21.71 -12.24 2.01
N VAL A 112 -22.98 -11.88 1.81
CA VAL A 112 -23.75 -12.32 0.63
C VAL A 112 -23.17 -11.74 -0.67
N LEU A 113 -22.76 -10.47 -0.67
CA LEU A 113 -22.11 -9.86 -1.84
C LEU A 113 -20.76 -10.54 -2.13
N CYS A 114 -19.97 -10.84 -1.09
CA CYS A 114 -18.71 -11.57 -1.21
C CYS A 114 -18.93 -12.97 -1.81
N ALA A 115 -19.90 -13.74 -1.29
CA ALA A 115 -20.19 -15.08 -1.78
C ALA A 115 -20.64 -15.06 -3.26
N ALA A 116 -21.43 -14.06 -3.67
CA ALA A 116 -21.79 -13.84 -5.07
C ALA A 116 -20.57 -13.51 -5.95
N ASN A 117 -19.69 -12.64 -5.46
CA ASN A 117 -18.44 -12.29 -6.14
C ASN A 117 -17.53 -13.50 -6.32
N MET A 118 -17.39 -14.33 -5.29
CA MET A 118 -16.61 -15.57 -5.37
C MET A 118 -17.16 -16.52 -6.42
N HIS A 119 -18.49 -16.70 -6.49
CA HIS A 119 -19.10 -17.53 -7.54
C HIS A 119 -18.83 -16.99 -8.95
N SER A 120 -18.95 -15.66 -9.12
CA SER A 120 -18.95 -15.01 -10.44
C SER A 120 -17.55 -14.75 -10.99
N ALA A 121 -16.56 -14.48 -10.12
CA ALA A 121 -15.21 -14.08 -10.51
C ALA A 121 -14.14 -15.15 -10.23
N SER A 122 -14.50 -16.26 -9.56
CA SER A 122 -13.59 -17.40 -9.41
C SER A 122 -13.40 -18.14 -10.72
N ASN A 123 -12.15 -18.31 -11.13
CA ASN A 123 -11.76 -19.11 -12.29
C ASN A 123 -11.22 -20.50 -11.89
N GLY A 124 -11.35 -20.87 -10.61
CA GLY A 124 -10.90 -22.16 -10.10
C GLY A 124 -11.61 -23.34 -10.74
N GLU A 125 -10.97 -24.51 -10.70
CA GLU A 125 -11.57 -25.77 -11.13
C GLU A 125 -12.83 -26.08 -10.32
N GLU A 126 -13.78 -26.79 -10.92
CA GLU A 126 -15.07 -27.09 -10.30
C GLU A 126 -14.91 -27.75 -8.92
N MET A 127 -13.93 -28.65 -8.78
CA MET A 127 -13.59 -29.31 -7.51
C MET A 127 -13.14 -28.31 -6.44
N GLN A 128 -12.35 -27.29 -6.78
CA GLN A 128 -11.92 -26.26 -5.82
C GLN A 128 -13.12 -25.44 -5.35
N LYS A 129 -13.99 -25.04 -6.28
CA LYS A 129 -15.21 -24.27 -5.98
C LYS A 129 -16.16 -25.00 -5.02
N THR A 130 -16.18 -26.34 -5.03
CA THR A 130 -17.00 -27.10 -4.07
C THR A 130 -16.58 -26.90 -2.61
N LEU A 131 -15.33 -26.49 -2.38
CA LEU A 131 -14.75 -26.22 -1.07
C LEU A 131 -14.86 -24.75 -0.64
N ASP A 132 -15.24 -23.85 -1.53
CA ASP A 132 -15.29 -22.41 -1.26
C ASP A 132 -16.46 -22.04 -0.34
N ARG A 133 -16.23 -21.23 0.70
CA ARG A 133 -17.30 -20.76 1.59
C ARG A 133 -17.06 -19.32 2.03
N VAL A 134 -18.14 -18.63 2.37
CA VAL A 134 -18.10 -17.39 3.15
C VAL A 134 -18.84 -17.63 4.47
N ILE A 135 -18.19 -17.36 5.60
CA ILE A 135 -18.78 -17.48 6.93
C ILE A 135 -19.22 -16.09 7.38
N ILE A 136 -20.49 -15.98 7.75
CA ILE A 136 -21.01 -14.83 8.51
C ILE A 136 -20.63 -15.07 9.97
N GLY A 137 -19.77 -14.22 10.54
CA GLY A 137 -19.33 -14.35 11.93
C GLY A 137 -18.12 -13.51 12.31
N ASP A 138 -17.68 -13.65 13.56
CA ASP A 138 -16.51 -12.94 14.10
C ASP A 138 -15.26 -13.80 13.93
N SER A 139 -14.32 -13.34 13.11
CA SER A 139 -13.09 -14.07 12.80
C SER A 139 -12.14 -14.25 13.99
N SER A 140 -12.37 -13.57 15.12
CA SER A 140 -11.65 -13.81 16.37
C SER A 140 -12.05 -15.13 17.03
N ASP A 141 -13.17 -15.74 16.61
CA ASP A 141 -13.64 -17.07 17.03
C ASP A 141 -13.34 -18.11 15.94
N ALA A 142 -12.06 -18.49 15.83
CA ALA A 142 -11.59 -19.43 14.81
C ALA A 142 -12.27 -20.80 14.94
N GLU A 143 -12.43 -21.32 16.16
CA GLU A 143 -13.09 -22.61 16.43
C GLU A 143 -14.53 -22.61 15.89
N GLY A 144 -15.31 -21.57 16.19
CA GLY A 144 -16.67 -21.42 15.70
C GLY A 144 -16.74 -21.33 14.18
N ALA A 145 -15.86 -20.54 13.57
CA ALA A 145 -15.81 -20.33 12.13
C ALA A 145 -15.38 -21.60 11.37
N ILE A 146 -14.29 -22.25 11.79
CA ILE A 146 -13.75 -23.44 11.11
C ILE A 146 -14.66 -24.66 11.29
N THR A 147 -15.29 -24.82 12.46
CA THR A 147 -16.30 -25.86 12.69
C THR A 147 -17.51 -25.65 11.78
N THR A 148 -17.95 -24.41 11.61
CA THR A 148 -19.05 -24.07 10.70
C THR A 148 -18.69 -24.35 9.24
N TYR A 149 -17.46 -24.04 8.85
CA TYR A 149 -16.92 -24.36 7.53
C TYR A 149 -16.94 -25.87 7.25
N TRP A 150 -16.33 -26.68 8.13
CA TRP A 150 -16.28 -28.13 8.00
C TRP A 150 -17.68 -28.78 8.03
N ASN A 151 -18.57 -28.30 8.91
CA ASN A 151 -19.96 -28.77 8.92
C ASN A 151 -20.69 -28.46 7.61
N SER A 152 -20.42 -27.30 6.99
CA SER A 152 -20.98 -26.96 5.67
C SER A 152 -20.45 -27.90 4.58
N LEU A 153 -19.16 -28.22 4.60
CA LEU A 153 -18.57 -29.19 3.67
C LEU A 153 -19.21 -30.57 3.82
N MET A 154 -19.37 -31.06 5.05
CA MET A 154 -20.00 -32.34 5.33
C MET A 154 -21.45 -32.41 4.84
N LYS A 155 -22.23 -31.33 5.03
CA LYS A 155 -23.60 -31.23 4.50
C LYS A 155 -23.64 -31.26 2.97
N SER A 156 -22.59 -30.79 2.31
CA SER A 156 -22.41 -30.88 0.85
C SER A 156 -21.80 -32.22 0.39
N GLY A 157 -21.66 -33.21 1.29
CA GLY A 157 -21.12 -34.54 0.96
C GLY A 157 -19.60 -34.65 1.01
N ILE A 158 -18.88 -33.58 1.40
CA ILE A 158 -17.42 -33.54 1.46
C ILE A 158 -16.97 -33.86 2.88
N ARG A 159 -16.36 -35.03 3.09
CA ARG A 159 -15.90 -35.51 4.41
C ARG A 159 -14.49 -35.06 4.78
N ALA A 160 -14.00 -34.00 4.16
CA ALA A 160 -12.66 -33.47 4.40
C ALA A 160 -12.70 -32.32 5.42
N HIS A 161 -11.66 -32.24 6.25
CA HIS A 161 -11.38 -31.11 7.13
C HIS A 161 -10.10 -30.42 6.66
N PRO A 162 -10.14 -29.71 5.52
CA PRO A 162 -8.93 -29.14 4.97
C PRO A 162 -8.40 -28.05 5.92
N PRO A 163 -7.07 -28.00 6.15
CA PRO A 163 -6.48 -27.01 7.03
C PRO A 163 -6.30 -25.67 6.30
N ILE A 164 -5.86 -24.64 7.04
CA ILE A 164 -5.60 -23.32 6.45
C ILE A 164 -4.15 -23.25 5.96
N ALA A 165 -3.98 -23.07 4.65
CA ALA A 165 -2.67 -22.92 4.03
C ALA A 165 -2.07 -21.53 4.25
N MET A 166 -2.92 -20.50 4.22
CA MET A 166 -2.52 -19.11 4.35
C MET A 166 -3.66 -18.30 4.97
N LEU A 167 -3.31 -17.36 5.85
CA LEU A 167 -4.23 -16.35 6.39
C LEU A 167 -3.91 -14.96 5.82
N HIS A 168 -4.93 -14.32 5.26
CA HIS A 168 -4.94 -12.90 4.92
C HIS A 168 -5.80 -12.13 5.92
N LEU A 169 -5.37 -10.94 6.30
CA LEU A 169 -6.11 -10.04 7.17
C LEU A 169 -5.87 -8.57 6.77
N ASP A 170 -6.93 -7.89 6.32
CA ASP A 170 -6.98 -6.43 6.08
C ASP A 170 -8.00 -5.82 7.06
N PRO A 171 -7.59 -5.51 8.32
CA PRO A 171 -8.52 -5.01 9.31
C PRO A 171 -9.01 -3.61 8.93
N ALA A 172 -10.27 -3.33 9.29
CA ALA A 172 -10.85 -2.02 9.17
C ALA A 172 -10.03 -0.99 9.94
N ARG A 173 -9.86 0.17 9.31
CA ARG A 173 -9.03 1.27 9.80
C ARG A 173 -9.92 2.32 10.47
N PRO A 174 -9.45 2.99 11.54
CA PRO A 174 -10.15 4.14 12.09
C PRO A 174 -10.36 5.22 11.01
N ARG A 175 -11.53 5.87 11.03
CA ARG A 175 -11.95 6.85 10.00
C ARG A 175 -11.21 8.18 10.12
N ASP A 176 -10.60 8.46 11.26
CA ASP A 176 -9.98 9.73 11.58
C ASP A 176 -8.66 9.51 12.31
N ALA A 177 -7.53 9.78 11.64
CA ALA A 177 -6.31 10.32 12.24
C ALA A 177 -5.17 10.42 11.23
N GLN A 178 -4.27 11.38 11.46
CA GLN A 178 -2.98 11.41 10.77
C GLN A 178 -2.09 10.20 11.17
N ASN A 179 -2.30 9.64 12.38
CA ASN A 179 -1.62 8.46 12.95
C ASN A 179 -2.64 7.43 13.44
N HIS A 180 -2.52 6.16 13.05
CA HIS A 180 -3.45 5.11 13.51
C HIS A 180 -2.82 4.32 14.66
N HIS A 181 -3.58 4.01 15.71
CA HIS A 181 -3.16 3.06 16.73
C HIS A 181 -3.52 1.63 16.33
N VAL A 182 -2.72 0.66 16.80
CA VAL A 182 -2.92 -0.78 16.51
C VAL A 182 -4.24 -1.27 17.11
N ASP A 183 -4.60 -0.81 18.31
CA ASP A 183 -5.79 -1.25 19.04
C ASP A 183 -7.13 -0.81 18.42
N GLU A 184 -7.07 0.18 17.53
CA GLU A 184 -8.23 0.71 16.81
C GLU A 184 -8.59 -0.15 15.59
N MET A 185 -7.68 -1.03 15.16
CA MET A 185 -7.92 -1.94 14.03
C MET A 185 -8.94 -3.01 14.42
N LYS A 186 -9.90 -3.28 13.52
CA LYS A 186 -10.93 -4.29 13.72
C LYS A 186 -11.01 -5.27 12.54
N PRO A 187 -10.96 -6.59 12.76
CA PRO A 187 -10.78 -7.25 14.06
C PRO A 187 -9.38 -7.02 14.65
N ALA A 188 -9.22 -7.27 15.95
CA ALA A 188 -7.94 -7.07 16.62
C ALA A 188 -6.93 -8.13 16.16
N LEU A 189 -5.74 -7.68 15.76
CA LEU A 189 -4.70 -8.55 15.18
C LEU A 189 -4.34 -9.71 16.11
N MET A 190 -4.10 -9.42 17.39
CA MET A 190 -3.70 -10.43 18.37
C MET A 190 -4.76 -11.52 18.56
N ASP A 191 -6.03 -11.13 18.63
CA ASP A 191 -7.13 -12.06 18.85
C ASP A 191 -7.29 -13.03 17.66
N VAL A 192 -7.30 -12.49 16.43
CA VAL A 192 -7.40 -13.31 15.22
C VAL A 192 -6.19 -14.22 15.09
N LEU A 193 -4.97 -13.69 15.17
CA LEU A 193 -3.76 -14.48 14.96
C LEU A 193 -3.61 -15.59 16.01
N LYS A 194 -3.94 -15.29 17.29
CA LYS A 194 -3.88 -16.29 18.37
C LYS A 194 -4.91 -17.40 18.17
N SER A 195 -6.14 -17.03 17.79
CA SER A 195 -7.25 -17.96 17.58
C SER A 195 -6.99 -18.89 16.38
N TRP A 196 -6.42 -18.36 15.29
CA TRP A 196 -6.17 -19.13 14.07
C TRP A 196 -4.87 -19.95 14.06
N ASN A 197 -3.95 -19.71 15.00
CA ASN A 197 -2.62 -20.34 15.03
C ASN A 197 -2.69 -21.88 14.94
N GLU A 198 -3.62 -22.51 15.65
CA GLU A 198 -3.75 -23.98 15.67
C GLU A 198 -4.30 -24.60 14.37
N TYR A 199 -4.95 -23.79 13.53
CA TYR A 199 -5.53 -24.24 12.26
C TYR A 199 -4.62 -23.96 11.06
N LEU A 200 -3.55 -23.18 11.26
CA LEU A 200 -2.59 -22.84 10.21
C LEU A 200 -1.60 -23.97 9.97
N GLN A 201 -1.44 -24.35 8.71
CA GLN A 201 -0.34 -25.20 8.31
C GLN A 201 0.97 -24.44 8.36
N THR A 202 2.01 -25.13 8.82
CA THR A 202 3.36 -24.60 8.91
C THR A 202 4.14 -25.10 7.70
N GLY A 203 4.63 -24.17 6.86
CA GLY A 203 5.57 -24.47 5.79
C GLY A 203 7.03 -24.40 6.26
N PRO A 204 8.01 -24.51 5.34
CA PRO A 204 9.44 -24.58 5.69
C PRO A 204 9.96 -23.38 6.50
N ARG A 205 9.30 -22.22 6.38
CA ARG A 205 9.68 -20.99 7.07
C ARG A 205 8.64 -20.53 8.10
N GLY A 206 7.71 -21.40 8.50
CA GLY A 206 6.61 -21.06 9.39
C GLY A 206 5.25 -20.94 8.67
N PRO A 207 4.19 -20.51 9.36
CA PRO A 207 2.88 -20.31 8.75
C PRO A 207 2.92 -19.20 7.69
N ALA A 208 2.02 -19.25 6.71
CA ALA A 208 1.87 -18.18 5.73
C ALA A 208 0.81 -17.18 6.20
N VAL A 209 1.23 -15.98 6.58
CA VAL A 209 0.31 -14.92 7.02
C VAL A 209 0.65 -13.60 6.33
N LEU A 210 -0.37 -12.97 5.75
CA LEU A 210 -0.29 -11.64 5.16
C LEU A 210 -1.18 -10.67 5.94
N LEU A 211 -0.57 -9.63 6.50
CA LEU A 211 -1.29 -8.55 7.17
C LEU A 211 -1.26 -7.30 6.28
N ASP A 212 -2.43 -6.85 5.83
CA ASP A 212 -2.60 -5.60 5.09
C ASP A 212 -2.92 -4.48 6.08
N LEU A 213 -1.95 -3.61 6.34
CA LEU A 213 -1.96 -2.68 7.46
C LEU A 213 -2.11 -1.23 6.99
N SER A 214 -2.36 -0.33 7.94
CA SER A 214 -2.44 1.10 7.62
C SER A 214 -1.08 1.64 7.16
N PRO A 215 -1.01 2.36 6.01
CA PRO A 215 0.22 3.03 5.58
C PRO A 215 0.60 4.22 6.48
N ARG A 216 -0.21 4.54 7.49
CA ARG A 216 0.04 5.60 8.49
C ARG A 216 0.68 5.08 9.78
N LEU A 217 1.05 3.80 9.84
CA LEU A 217 1.76 3.26 11.00
C LEU A 217 3.21 3.75 11.01
N GLY A 218 3.59 4.43 12.09
CA GLY A 218 4.98 4.79 12.37
C GLY A 218 5.78 3.60 12.87
N GLU A 219 7.07 3.84 13.15
CA GLU A 219 8.00 2.79 13.59
C GLU A 219 7.58 2.16 14.92
N GLU A 220 7.05 2.96 15.85
CA GLU A 220 6.57 2.47 17.15
C GLU A 220 5.41 1.46 16.97
N GLN A 221 4.41 1.81 16.15
CA GLN A 221 3.27 0.92 15.91
C GLN A 221 3.68 -0.32 15.11
N GLN A 222 4.64 -0.20 14.17
CA GLN A 222 5.21 -1.36 13.48
C GLN A 222 5.90 -2.30 14.49
N GLY A 223 6.65 -1.77 15.46
CA GLY A 223 7.26 -2.54 16.55
C GLY A 223 6.23 -3.24 17.44
N MET A 224 5.09 -2.62 17.72
CA MET A 224 3.97 -3.27 18.44
C MET A 224 3.42 -4.48 17.66
N ILE A 225 3.25 -4.34 16.34
CA ILE A 225 2.78 -5.44 15.48
C ILE A 225 3.83 -6.56 15.44
N GLU A 226 5.11 -6.23 15.34
CA GLU A 226 6.19 -7.21 15.41
C GLU A 226 6.19 -7.97 16.74
N ALA A 227 5.92 -7.30 17.86
CA ALA A 227 5.80 -7.95 19.17
C ALA A 227 4.60 -8.90 19.25
N ILE A 228 3.45 -8.54 18.67
CA ILE A 228 2.29 -9.43 18.55
C ILE A 228 2.67 -10.68 17.75
N VAL A 229 3.31 -10.49 16.59
CA VAL A 229 3.73 -11.59 15.71
C VAL A 229 4.76 -12.47 16.39
N GLU A 230 5.76 -11.91 17.08
CA GLU A 230 6.78 -12.67 17.81
C GLU A 230 6.17 -13.48 18.96
N THR A 231 5.15 -12.95 19.64
CA THR A 231 4.45 -13.64 20.72
C THR A 231 3.69 -14.87 20.22
N ILE A 232 3.10 -14.79 19.01
CA ILE A 232 2.24 -15.85 18.45
C ILE A 232 3.04 -16.83 17.60
N PHE A 233 4.01 -16.32 16.84
CA PHE A 233 4.87 -17.06 15.91
C PHE A 233 6.36 -16.81 16.23
N PRO A 234 6.88 -17.34 17.35
CA PRO A 234 8.26 -17.09 17.78
C PRO A 234 9.29 -17.51 16.73
N GLY A 235 10.26 -16.63 16.45
CA GLY A 235 11.34 -16.89 15.50
C GLY A 235 10.92 -17.01 14.02
N VAL A 236 9.65 -16.76 13.69
CA VAL A 236 9.16 -16.83 12.30
C VAL A 236 9.62 -15.58 11.52
N PRO A 237 10.28 -15.76 10.36
CA PRO A 237 10.77 -14.65 9.55
C PRO A 237 9.63 -13.77 9.04
N ARG A 238 9.95 -12.50 8.81
CA ARG A 238 8.99 -11.49 8.35
C ARG A 238 9.62 -10.49 7.41
N THR A 239 8.82 -10.00 6.48
CA THR A 239 9.21 -8.94 5.53
C THR A 239 8.15 -7.85 5.53
N TRP A 240 8.54 -6.64 5.91
CA TRP A 240 7.69 -5.46 5.70
C TRP A 240 7.73 -5.03 4.24
N GLU A 241 6.57 -4.69 3.68
CA GLU A 241 6.43 -4.19 2.32
C GLU A 241 5.77 -2.80 2.31
N TRP A 242 6.47 -1.83 1.72
CA TRP A 242 5.95 -0.51 1.39
C TRP A 242 5.65 -0.44 -0.10
N LEU A 243 4.38 -0.28 -0.45
CA LEU A 243 3.94 -0.17 -1.84
C LEU A 243 3.51 1.27 -2.14
N SER A 244 4.05 1.83 -3.22
CA SER A 244 3.64 3.12 -3.77
C SER A 244 3.16 3.01 -5.21
N GLN A 245 1.99 3.59 -5.48
CA GLN A 245 1.47 3.87 -6.82
C GLN A 245 1.96 5.22 -7.36
N GLY A 246 2.80 5.92 -6.60
CA GLY A 246 3.43 7.18 -6.93
C GLY A 246 2.79 8.37 -6.22
N GLY A 247 3.22 9.57 -6.57
CA GLY A 247 2.69 10.80 -5.97
C GLY A 247 3.25 11.13 -4.59
N GLY A 248 4.35 10.49 -4.18
CA GLY A 248 5.11 10.86 -2.99
C GLY A 248 4.48 10.40 -1.68
N ARG A 249 3.77 9.26 -1.69
CA ARG A 249 3.24 8.61 -0.47
C ARG A 249 3.30 7.09 -0.57
N VAL A 250 3.25 6.45 0.59
CA VAL A 250 2.99 5.01 0.71
C VAL A 250 1.47 4.81 0.56
N ASP A 251 1.07 3.95 -0.36
CA ASP A 251 -0.34 3.61 -0.59
C ASP A 251 -0.77 2.41 0.24
N ARG A 252 0.13 1.44 0.42
CA ARG A 252 -0.11 0.24 1.24
C ARG A 252 1.13 -0.13 2.03
N LEU A 253 0.90 -0.57 3.25
CA LEU A 253 1.89 -1.16 4.12
C LEU A 253 1.41 -2.58 4.45
N SER A 254 2.27 -3.58 4.31
CA SER A 254 1.91 -4.95 4.66
C SER A 254 3.07 -5.68 5.35
N LEU A 255 2.72 -6.66 6.18
CA LEU A 255 3.68 -7.55 6.82
C LEU A 255 3.48 -8.97 6.30
N TRP A 256 4.53 -9.53 5.72
CA TRP A 256 4.54 -10.87 5.14
C TRP A 256 5.29 -11.79 6.09
N ILE A 257 4.63 -12.85 6.56
CA ILE A 257 5.12 -13.68 7.66
C ILE A 257 5.34 -15.12 7.18
N GLY A 258 6.44 -15.71 7.63
CA GLY A 258 6.78 -17.12 7.50
C GLY A 258 6.97 -17.56 6.05
N SER A 259 6.16 -18.50 5.58
CA SER A 259 6.37 -19.13 4.26
C SER A 259 6.23 -18.18 3.07
N ILE A 260 5.60 -17.01 3.25
CA ILE A 260 5.52 -15.95 2.23
C ILE A 260 6.48 -14.78 2.48
N SER A 261 7.29 -14.83 3.54
CA SER A 261 8.32 -13.81 3.79
C SER A 261 9.50 -13.96 2.83
N SER A 262 10.14 -12.86 2.45
CA SER A 262 11.38 -12.92 1.66
C SER A 262 12.60 -13.19 2.55
N LYS A 263 13.80 -13.27 1.97
CA LYS A 263 15.04 -13.40 2.75
C LYS A 263 15.45 -12.09 3.42
N ASP A 264 14.94 -10.98 2.91
CA ASP A 264 15.20 -9.64 3.40
C ASP A 264 14.06 -9.17 4.31
N GLU A 265 14.40 -8.33 5.30
CA GLU A 265 13.45 -7.82 6.31
C GLU A 265 12.49 -6.77 5.72
N ARG A 266 12.89 -6.12 4.63
CA ARG A 266 12.17 -4.98 4.05
C ARG A 266 12.12 -5.06 2.54
N ARG A 267 11.00 -4.62 2.00
CA ARG A 267 10.71 -4.54 0.57
C ARG A 267 10.02 -3.23 0.25
N CYS A 268 10.45 -2.55 -0.79
CA CYS A 268 9.74 -1.42 -1.38
C CYS A 268 9.35 -1.76 -2.81
N ILE A 269 8.08 -1.52 -3.14
CA ILE A 269 7.50 -1.76 -4.45
C ILE A 269 6.98 -0.44 -5.00
N ARG A 270 7.38 -0.14 -6.22
CA ARG A 270 6.74 0.87 -7.04
C ARG A 270 5.80 0.19 -8.04
N MET A 271 4.52 0.51 -7.95
CA MET A 271 3.46 -0.01 -8.80
C MET A 271 3.10 0.95 -9.94
N GLY A 272 3.15 0.44 -11.17
CA GLY A 272 2.46 1.05 -12.30
C GLY A 272 0.94 0.87 -12.21
N THR A 273 0.25 1.07 -13.32
CA THR A 273 -1.21 0.87 -13.38
C THR A 273 -1.61 -0.60 -13.24
N LYS A 274 -0.78 -1.52 -13.75
CA LYS A 274 -1.07 -2.97 -13.80
C LYS A 274 0.08 -3.88 -13.34
N ASN A 275 1.31 -3.39 -13.31
CA ASN A 275 2.51 -4.18 -13.04
C ASN A 275 3.44 -3.47 -12.05
N ILE A 276 4.32 -4.23 -11.43
CA ILE A 276 5.48 -3.70 -10.70
C ILE A 276 6.39 -3.02 -11.71
N ILE A 277 6.78 -1.77 -11.44
CA ILE A 277 7.76 -1.03 -12.26
C ILE A 277 9.14 -1.00 -11.63
N ALA A 278 9.22 -1.09 -10.30
CA ALA A 278 10.47 -1.27 -9.60
C ALA A 278 10.25 -1.99 -8.27
N LYS A 279 11.24 -2.78 -7.88
CA LYS A 279 11.25 -3.54 -6.63
C LYS A 279 12.64 -3.48 -6.03
N ILE A 280 12.72 -3.22 -4.74
CA ILE A 280 13.97 -3.32 -3.98
C ILE A 280 13.67 -3.98 -2.64
N GLU A 281 14.51 -4.94 -2.26
CA GLU A 281 14.46 -5.59 -0.95
C GLU A 281 15.79 -5.36 -0.24
N GLY A 282 15.83 -5.43 1.09
CA GLY A 282 17.09 -5.32 1.83
C GLY A 282 16.91 -5.08 3.33
N LYS A 283 18.00 -4.64 3.95
CA LYS A 283 18.01 -4.20 5.35
C LYS A 283 17.89 -2.69 5.44
N ARG A 284 17.28 -2.22 6.52
CA ARG A 284 17.21 -0.80 6.84
C ARG A 284 18.61 -0.22 6.95
N LYS A 285 18.83 0.92 6.29
CA LYS A 285 19.97 1.79 6.52
C LYS A 285 19.47 3.23 6.64
N ASN A 286 19.91 3.93 7.67
CA ASN A 286 19.54 5.33 7.87
C ASN A 286 20.47 6.22 7.03
N SER A 287 19.91 7.28 6.49
CA SER A 287 20.66 8.33 5.77
C SER A 287 20.66 9.60 6.61
N LYS A 288 21.73 10.39 6.49
CA LYS A 288 21.78 11.73 7.08
C LYS A 288 21.38 12.75 6.03
N THR A 289 20.68 13.79 6.47
CA THR A 289 20.44 14.98 5.65
C THR A 289 21.59 15.95 5.81
N GLU A 290 22.02 16.55 4.71
CA GLU A 290 23.00 17.63 4.67
C GLU A 290 22.28 18.97 4.53
N ILE A 291 22.65 19.93 5.38
CA ILE A 291 22.17 21.31 5.28
C ILE A 291 23.19 22.11 4.49
N LEU A 292 22.73 22.80 3.45
CA LEU A 292 23.62 23.57 2.59
C LEU A 292 23.99 24.91 3.23
N SER A 293 25.30 25.22 3.24
CA SER A 293 25.82 26.54 3.64
C SER A 293 26.00 27.52 2.48
N ARG A 294 25.97 27.00 1.26
CA ARG A 294 26.07 27.75 0.01
C ARG A 294 25.07 27.21 -1.01
N PRO A 295 24.56 28.04 -1.94
CA PRO A 295 23.74 27.57 -3.04
C PRO A 295 24.42 26.40 -3.75
N PRO A 296 23.66 25.36 -4.14
CA PRO A 296 24.22 24.25 -4.89
C PRO A 296 24.78 24.76 -6.23
N PRO A 297 25.83 24.12 -6.78
CA PRO A 297 26.45 24.61 -8.01
C PRO A 297 25.52 24.42 -9.21
N PHE A 298 25.59 25.35 -10.18
CA PHE A 298 24.98 25.15 -11.50
C PHE A 298 25.62 23.93 -12.18
N GLY A 299 24.83 23.17 -12.94
CA GLY A 299 25.28 21.95 -13.60
C GLY A 299 25.25 20.69 -12.72
N ALA A 300 25.12 20.82 -11.40
CA ALA A 300 24.76 19.67 -10.56
C ALA A 300 23.31 19.26 -10.79
N TYR A 301 22.96 18.07 -10.33
CA TYR A 301 21.64 17.48 -10.54
C TYR A 301 20.89 17.35 -9.23
N VAL A 302 19.56 17.47 -9.31
CA VAL A 302 18.67 17.13 -8.20
C VAL A 302 17.65 16.11 -8.66
N SER A 303 17.43 15.09 -7.84
CA SER A 303 16.39 14.10 -8.03
C SER A 303 15.40 14.11 -6.87
N ILE A 304 14.11 14.13 -7.21
CA ILE A 304 13.01 13.88 -6.29
C ILE A 304 12.77 12.38 -6.28
N ILE A 305 12.90 11.76 -5.12
CA ILE A 305 12.80 10.31 -4.94
C ILE A 305 11.46 9.93 -4.30
N ASP A 306 10.93 8.77 -4.64
CA ASP A 306 9.68 8.28 -4.04
C ASP A 306 9.84 8.12 -2.51
N SER A 307 8.90 8.68 -1.75
CA SER A 307 8.95 8.67 -0.29
C SER A 307 8.79 7.27 0.30
N ALA A 308 8.18 6.33 -0.42
CA ALA A 308 8.10 4.94 0.03
C ALA A 308 9.50 4.29 0.12
N LEU A 309 10.43 4.66 -0.76
CA LEU A 309 11.81 4.16 -0.69
C LEU A 309 12.48 4.61 0.60
N ILE A 310 12.31 5.87 0.98
CA ILE A 310 12.89 6.42 2.21
C ILE A 310 12.23 5.81 3.45
N GLN A 311 10.89 5.73 3.47
CA GLN A 311 10.15 5.17 4.60
C GLN A 311 10.46 3.68 4.81
N SER A 312 10.75 2.94 3.73
CA SER A 312 11.23 1.57 3.82
C SER A 312 12.66 1.46 4.36
N GLY A 313 13.44 2.54 4.40
CA GLY A 313 14.84 2.52 4.84
C GLY A 313 15.79 1.85 3.83
N LEU A 314 15.38 1.72 2.57
CA LEU A 314 16.14 1.05 1.50
C LEU A 314 16.90 2.02 0.59
N GLN A 315 16.87 3.32 0.90
CA GLN A 315 17.45 4.37 0.07
C GLN A 315 18.96 4.24 -0.13
N GLU A 316 19.74 3.79 0.87
CA GLU A 316 21.18 3.56 0.69
C GLU A 316 21.47 2.35 -0.21
N LYS A 317 20.62 1.31 -0.16
CA LYS A 317 20.73 0.18 -1.10
C LYS A 317 20.39 0.62 -2.51
N TRP A 318 19.40 1.49 -2.67
CA TRP A 318 19.08 2.09 -3.97
C TRP A 318 20.20 3.00 -4.48
N ILE A 319 20.79 3.85 -3.64
CA ILE A 319 21.93 4.71 -3.99
C ILE A 319 23.10 3.89 -4.53
N SER A 320 23.43 2.77 -3.90
CA SER A 320 24.52 1.89 -4.36
C SER A 320 24.32 1.32 -5.76
N LYS A 321 23.09 1.37 -6.29
CA LYS A 321 22.76 1.01 -7.67
C LYS A 321 22.59 2.24 -8.58
N ALA A 322 22.05 3.34 -8.03
CA ALA A 322 21.64 4.53 -8.77
C ALA A 322 22.77 5.50 -9.08
N VAL A 323 23.79 5.56 -8.22
CA VAL A 323 24.88 6.52 -8.30
C VAL A 323 26.14 5.79 -8.75
N LYS A 324 26.84 6.35 -9.75
CA LYS A 324 28.10 5.79 -10.25
C LYS A 324 29.20 5.90 -9.17
N GLU A 325 30.18 5.02 -9.24
CA GLU A 325 31.36 5.14 -8.39
C GLU A 325 32.03 6.51 -8.59
N ASN A 326 32.46 7.13 -7.49
CA ASN A 326 33.08 8.46 -7.43
C ASN A 326 32.16 9.66 -7.73
N THR A 327 30.86 9.46 -7.96
CA THR A 327 29.90 10.57 -8.02
C THR A 327 29.59 11.07 -6.60
N GLY A 328 29.73 12.37 -6.39
CA GLY A 328 29.36 13.01 -5.13
C GLY A 328 27.84 13.11 -5.00
N TYR A 329 27.28 12.76 -3.84
CA TYR A 329 25.85 12.88 -3.57
C TYR A 329 25.57 13.28 -2.13
N SER A 330 24.40 13.88 -1.88
CA SER A 330 23.92 14.19 -0.53
C SER A 330 22.39 14.23 -0.50
N TRP A 331 21.79 13.75 0.59
CA TRP A 331 20.36 13.94 0.83
C TRP A 331 20.11 15.33 1.38
N LEU A 332 19.36 16.16 0.67
CA LEU A 332 18.94 17.47 1.15
C LEU A 332 17.63 17.40 1.96
N ARG A 333 16.82 16.38 1.70
CA ARG A 333 15.54 16.15 2.36
C ARG A 333 15.21 14.66 2.31
N ILE A 334 14.86 14.07 3.44
CA ILE A 334 14.39 12.66 3.52
C ILE A 334 12.95 12.57 4.05
N GLU A 335 12.43 13.65 4.62
CA GLU A 335 11.08 13.69 5.19
C GLU A 335 10.03 14.20 4.21
N GLY A 336 8.77 13.86 4.51
CA GLY A 336 7.61 14.31 3.75
C GLY A 336 7.45 13.62 2.39
N ARG A 337 6.79 14.29 1.46
CA ARG A 337 6.37 13.70 0.17
C ARG A 337 7.40 13.81 -0.95
N ARG A 338 8.46 14.60 -0.75
CA ARG A 338 9.45 14.91 -1.79
C ARG A 338 10.86 14.86 -1.22
N PRO A 339 11.37 13.68 -0.88
CA PRO A 339 12.79 13.49 -0.65
C PRO A 339 13.63 14.04 -1.80
N LEU A 340 14.72 14.73 -1.47
CA LEU A 340 15.61 15.41 -2.41
C LEU A 340 17.02 14.87 -2.28
N LEU A 341 17.56 14.39 -3.38
CA LEU A 341 18.95 13.97 -3.53
C LEU A 341 19.65 14.95 -4.47
N ILE A 342 20.75 15.56 -4.02
CA ILE A 342 21.67 16.28 -4.92
C ILE A 342 22.83 15.36 -5.30
N HIS A 343 23.27 15.44 -6.55
CA HIS A 343 24.39 14.65 -7.06
C HIS A 343 25.15 15.38 -8.18
N THR A 344 26.42 15.00 -8.40
CA THR A 344 27.32 15.69 -9.35
C THR A 344 27.19 15.20 -10.79
N ASP A 345 26.69 13.99 -11.00
CA ASP A 345 26.62 13.33 -12.31
C ASP A 345 25.25 12.65 -12.48
N PRO A 346 24.72 12.50 -13.70
CA PRO A 346 23.44 11.83 -13.93
C PRO A 346 23.38 10.44 -13.27
N LEU A 347 22.23 10.13 -12.69
CA LEU A 347 21.92 8.78 -12.19
C LEU A 347 22.06 7.75 -13.31
N ILE A 348 22.36 6.51 -12.92
CA ILE A 348 22.43 5.38 -13.84
C ILE A 348 21.04 5.14 -14.44
N ASP A 349 20.97 5.14 -15.78
CA ASP A 349 19.74 4.90 -16.52
C ASP A 349 19.40 3.40 -16.49
N ASN A 350 18.41 3.04 -15.67
CA ASN A 350 17.94 1.67 -15.49
C ASN A 350 16.49 1.71 -15.01
N ASP A 351 15.61 0.91 -15.63
CA ASP A 351 14.17 0.93 -15.33
C ASP A 351 13.83 0.66 -13.85
N GLU A 352 14.53 -0.26 -13.18
CA GLU A 352 14.31 -0.54 -11.75
C GLU A 352 14.73 0.62 -10.85
N ILE A 353 15.73 1.39 -11.28
CA ILE A 353 16.21 2.57 -10.55
C ILE A 353 15.27 3.74 -10.79
N ASN A 354 14.99 4.00 -12.07
CA ASN A 354 14.13 5.05 -12.57
C ASN A 354 12.70 4.93 -12.03
N GLY A 355 12.21 3.72 -11.75
CA GLY A 355 10.91 3.52 -11.14
C GLY A 355 10.73 4.27 -9.80
N PHE A 356 11.80 4.47 -9.02
CA PHE A 356 11.76 5.23 -7.77
C PHE A 356 12.06 6.73 -7.94
N VAL A 357 12.42 7.19 -9.14
CA VAL A 357 12.71 8.60 -9.43
C VAL A 357 11.41 9.29 -9.89
N VAL A 358 10.95 10.28 -9.12
CA VAL A 358 9.75 11.06 -9.47
C VAL A 358 10.07 12.12 -10.53
N SER A 359 11.20 12.80 -10.37
CA SER A 359 11.71 13.81 -11.30
C SER A 359 13.22 13.95 -11.08
N THR A 360 13.98 14.15 -12.15
CA THR A 360 15.43 14.41 -12.07
C THR A 360 15.79 15.51 -13.06
N GLY A 361 16.73 16.39 -12.70
CA GLY A 361 17.09 17.50 -13.56
C GLY A 361 18.34 18.26 -13.12
N GLU A 362 18.94 18.95 -14.08
CA GLU A 362 20.14 19.77 -13.92
C GLU A 362 19.78 21.17 -13.39
N ILE A 363 20.53 21.67 -12.42
CA ILE A 363 20.35 22.99 -11.83
C ILE A 363 20.76 24.08 -12.81
N ILE A 364 19.78 24.88 -13.25
CA ILE A 364 19.99 25.96 -14.23
C ILE A 364 19.70 27.36 -13.68
N GLN A 365 18.98 27.47 -12.56
CA GLN A 365 18.62 28.77 -12.01
C GLN A 365 18.39 28.72 -10.50
N HIS A 366 18.88 29.76 -9.81
CA HIS A 366 18.58 30.05 -8.41
C HIS A 366 17.67 31.27 -8.27
N ARG A 367 16.82 31.26 -7.24
CA ARG A 367 15.93 32.36 -6.88
C ARG A 367 15.82 32.47 -5.36
N LEU A 368 15.82 33.70 -4.85
CA LEU A 368 15.71 33.99 -3.42
C LEU A 368 14.25 34.20 -2.97
N THR A 369 13.32 34.38 -3.91
CA THR A 369 11.91 34.62 -3.61
C THR A 369 11.04 33.42 -4.03
N PRO A 370 10.03 33.05 -3.23
CA PRO A 370 9.03 32.06 -3.63
C PRO A 370 8.29 32.46 -4.91
N PRO A 371 7.67 31.50 -5.62
CA PRO A 371 6.71 31.83 -6.66
C PRO A 371 5.45 32.43 -6.03
N GLU A 372 5.08 33.62 -6.50
CA GLU A 372 3.92 34.39 -6.03
C GLU A 372 3.23 35.05 -7.22
N LEU A 373 1.94 35.41 -7.09
CA LEU A 373 1.17 36.02 -8.17
C LEU A 373 1.84 37.27 -8.76
N GLY A 374 2.54 38.06 -7.94
CA GLY A 374 3.24 39.27 -8.36
C GLY A 374 4.52 39.03 -9.16
N ASN A 375 5.11 37.82 -9.10
CA ASN A 375 6.40 37.53 -9.73
C ASN A 375 6.37 36.39 -10.77
N ILE A 376 5.21 35.75 -11.02
CA ILE A 376 5.08 34.67 -12.02
C ILE A 376 5.60 35.07 -13.40
N ASP A 377 5.27 36.28 -13.87
CA ASP A 377 5.66 36.72 -15.22
C ASP A 377 7.19 36.90 -15.33
N GLN A 378 7.85 37.30 -14.23
CA GLN A 378 9.31 37.37 -14.14
C GLN A 378 9.94 35.98 -14.10
N ILE A 379 9.32 35.03 -13.41
CA ILE A 379 9.75 33.62 -13.40
C ILE A 379 9.67 33.06 -14.82
N ALA A 380 8.55 33.26 -15.52
CA ALA A 380 8.35 32.81 -16.89
C ALA A 380 9.41 33.41 -17.84
N SER A 381 9.63 34.73 -17.79
CA SER A 381 10.62 35.39 -18.63
C SER A 381 12.04 34.85 -18.40
N ALA A 382 12.43 34.61 -17.15
CA ALA A 382 13.73 34.04 -16.84
C ALA A 382 13.84 32.57 -17.31
N ALA A 383 12.77 31.79 -17.18
CA ALA A 383 12.70 30.42 -17.66
C ALA A 383 12.82 30.35 -19.20
N SER A 384 12.12 31.22 -19.95
CA SER A 384 12.21 31.28 -21.41
C SER A 384 13.64 31.59 -21.88
N LYS A 385 14.38 32.47 -21.18
CA LYS A 385 15.80 32.74 -21.49
C LYS A 385 16.68 31.49 -21.36
N ASN A 386 16.31 30.59 -20.45
CA ASN A 386 16.96 29.28 -20.26
C ASN A 386 16.36 28.17 -21.14
N LYS A 387 15.58 28.51 -22.17
CA LYS A 387 14.90 27.55 -23.07
C LYS A 387 14.02 26.55 -22.30
N ILE A 388 13.31 27.03 -21.28
CA ILE A 388 12.32 26.24 -20.53
C ILE A 388 10.92 26.64 -20.97
N GLY A 389 10.16 25.67 -21.50
CA GLY A 389 8.79 25.85 -21.96
C GLY A 389 7.74 25.44 -20.93
N LYS A 390 8.14 24.76 -19.84
CA LYS A 390 7.23 24.34 -18.78
C LYS A 390 7.96 24.18 -17.44
N ILE A 391 7.35 24.66 -16.36
CA ILE A 391 7.85 24.46 -15.00
C ILE A 391 6.76 23.84 -14.15
N THR A 392 7.06 22.73 -13.47
CA THR A 392 6.19 22.15 -12.43
C THR A 392 6.65 22.60 -11.05
N PHE A 393 5.76 23.18 -10.25
CA PHE A 393 6.08 23.52 -8.85
C PHE A 393 6.16 22.25 -7.98
N ARG A 394 7.34 22.01 -7.42
CA ARG A 394 7.65 20.95 -6.45
C ARG A 394 8.15 21.49 -5.11
N CYS A 395 8.23 22.81 -4.97
CA CYS A 395 8.53 23.50 -3.73
C CYS A 395 7.34 23.50 -2.76
N SER A 396 7.62 23.79 -1.49
CA SER A 396 6.61 24.03 -0.47
C SER A 396 5.82 25.31 -0.76
N LEU A 397 4.55 25.14 -1.13
CA LEU A 397 3.57 26.19 -1.36
C LEU A 397 2.28 25.86 -0.63
N ASP A 398 1.47 26.89 -0.35
CA ASP A 398 0.11 26.71 0.14
C ASP A 398 -0.70 25.86 -0.88
N PRO A 399 -1.27 24.71 -0.47
CA PRO A 399 -2.08 23.87 -1.34
C PRO A 399 -3.27 24.58 -1.98
N GLU A 400 -3.84 25.63 -1.35
CA GLU A 400 -4.96 26.39 -1.90
C GLU A 400 -4.52 27.32 -3.03
N ILE A 401 -3.30 27.87 -2.93
CA ILE A 401 -2.77 28.86 -3.87
C ILE A 401 -2.00 28.20 -5.02
N GLN A 402 -1.36 27.06 -4.76
CA GLN A 402 -0.49 26.35 -5.72
C GLN A 402 -1.16 26.12 -7.10
N PRO A 403 -2.42 25.65 -7.21
CA PRO A 403 -3.06 25.42 -8.52
C PRO A 403 -3.20 26.70 -9.34
N THR A 404 -3.47 27.82 -8.68
CA THR A 404 -3.61 29.14 -9.32
C THR A 404 -2.27 29.64 -9.86
N LEU A 405 -1.21 29.52 -9.06
CA LEU A 405 0.16 29.86 -9.50
C LEU A 405 0.60 28.99 -10.68
N GLN A 406 0.37 27.68 -10.60
CA GLN A 406 0.73 26.73 -11.66
C GLN A 406 0.04 27.09 -12.98
N ARG A 407 -1.28 27.35 -12.95
CA ARG A 407 -2.04 27.76 -14.15
C ARG A 407 -1.53 29.06 -14.75
N ARG A 408 -1.19 30.05 -13.92
CA ARG A 408 -0.67 31.34 -14.40
C ARG A 408 0.70 31.17 -15.06
N LEU A 409 1.57 30.37 -14.46
CA LEU A 409 2.89 30.08 -15.03
C LEU A 409 2.78 29.28 -16.35
N ASP A 410 1.91 28.26 -16.39
CA ASP A 410 1.64 27.50 -17.60
C ASP A 410 1.11 28.39 -18.73
N LYS A 411 0.24 29.37 -18.41
CA LYS A 411 -0.24 30.35 -19.38
C LYS A 411 0.87 31.27 -19.89
N ALA A 412 1.74 31.75 -19.00
CA ALA A 412 2.85 32.63 -19.36
C ALA A 412 3.91 31.93 -20.24
N LEU A 413 4.10 30.62 -20.04
CA LEU A 413 5.05 29.81 -20.81
C LEU A 413 4.44 29.12 -22.04
N ARG A 414 3.12 29.20 -22.27
CA ARG A 414 2.39 28.42 -23.28
C ARG A 414 2.99 28.47 -24.70
N ASN A 415 3.53 29.62 -25.10
CA ASN A 415 4.12 29.84 -26.43
C ASN A 415 5.65 29.81 -26.42
N THR A 416 6.26 29.40 -25.30
CA THR A 416 7.70 29.23 -25.20
C THR A 416 8.04 27.79 -25.55
N GLU A 417 8.74 27.57 -26.66
CA GLU A 417 9.37 26.29 -26.94
C GLU A 417 10.55 26.08 -25.98
N GLY A 418 10.64 24.88 -25.40
CA GLY A 418 11.72 24.57 -24.47
C GLY A 418 11.55 23.27 -23.71
N ALA A 419 12.56 22.95 -22.93
CA ALA A 419 12.56 21.78 -22.06
C ALA A 419 11.54 21.94 -20.91
N ARG A 420 11.17 20.81 -20.32
CA ARG A 420 10.45 20.79 -19.04
C ARG A 420 11.43 21.05 -17.90
N ALA A 421 10.93 21.62 -16.83
CA ALA A 421 11.66 21.84 -15.61
C ALA A 421 10.75 21.65 -14.40
N PHE A 422 11.35 21.53 -13.23
CA PHE A 422 10.66 21.61 -11.97
C PHE A 422 11.36 22.57 -11.02
N MET A 423 10.58 23.20 -10.14
CA MET A 423 11.08 24.11 -9.13
C MET A 423 10.99 23.47 -7.74
N ILE A 424 12.10 23.42 -7.01
CA ILE A 424 12.16 22.95 -5.62
C ILE A 424 12.55 24.09 -4.68
N ASP A 425 12.30 23.89 -3.39
CA ASP A 425 12.88 24.68 -2.32
C ASP A 425 13.91 23.84 -1.56
N VAL A 426 15.03 24.44 -1.21
CA VAL A 426 16.04 23.84 -0.32
C VAL A 426 16.34 24.82 0.81
N ASP A 427 16.60 24.29 1.99
CA ASP A 427 16.95 25.08 3.16
C ASP A 427 18.46 25.39 3.12
N LEU A 428 18.79 26.67 3.34
CA LEU A 428 20.15 27.20 3.29
C LEU A 428 20.47 27.89 4.62
N GLU A 429 21.49 27.42 5.32
CA GLU A 429 21.98 28.07 6.55
C GLU A 429 23.16 29.00 6.24
N ARG A 430 22.98 30.29 6.54
CA ARG A 430 24.05 31.30 6.43
C ARG A 430 24.13 32.11 7.72
N GLY A 431 25.22 31.94 8.47
CA GLY A 431 25.40 32.62 9.75
C GLY A 431 24.35 32.16 10.77
N SER A 432 23.61 33.09 11.37
CA SER A 432 22.57 32.80 12.36
C SER A 432 21.17 32.58 11.78
N GLY A 433 21.00 32.59 10.45
CA GLY A 433 19.69 32.50 9.80
C GLY A 433 19.56 31.35 8.79
N SER A 434 18.41 30.69 8.79
CA SER A 434 17.98 29.75 7.75
C SER A 434 17.08 30.46 6.74
N HIS A 435 17.39 30.32 5.45
CA HIS A 435 16.62 30.90 4.35
C HIS A 435 16.29 29.84 3.31
N LYS A 436 15.13 29.97 2.65
CA LYS A 436 14.77 29.09 1.54
C LYS A 436 15.34 29.59 0.22
N LEU A 437 16.05 28.72 -0.47
CA LEU A 437 16.49 28.93 -1.84
C LEU A 437 15.56 28.15 -2.79
N TYR A 438 15.06 28.82 -3.81
CA TYR A 438 14.25 28.19 -4.85
C TYR A 438 15.12 27.89 -6.06
N ILE A 439 15.06 26.65 -6.55
CA ILE A 439 15.94 26.16 -7.61
C ILE A 439 15.08 25.65 -8.75
N ILE A 440 15.39 26.07 -9.97
CA ILE A 440 14.80 25.52 -11.20
C ILE A 440 15.76 24.49 -11.77
N CYS A 441 15.28 23.27 -11.89
CA CYS A 441 16.01 22.14 -12.45
C CYS A 441 15.41 21.79 -13.81
N LYS A 442 16.22 21.81 -14.87
CA LYS A 442 15.83 21.37 -16.22
C LYS A 442 15.78 19.84 -16.24
N GLU A 443 14.62 19.28 -16.57
CA GLU A 443 14.45 17.82 -16.61
C GLU A 443 15.28 17.21 -17.74
N ILE A 444 15.84 16.02 -17.45
CA ILE A 444 16.62 15.20 -18.39
C ILE A 444 15.85 13.95 -18.78
#